data_AF-A0A066YQB7-F1
#
_entry.id   AF-A0A066YQB7-F1
#
_cell.length_a   1.000
_cell.length_b   1.000
_cell.length_c   1.000
_cell.angle_alpha   90.00
_cell.angle_beta   90.00
_cell.angle_gamma   90.00
#
_symmetry.space_group_name_H-M   'P 1'
#
loop_
_entity.id
_entity.type
_entity.pdbx_description
1 polymer ?
#
loop_
_entity_poly.entity_id
_entity_poly.type
_entity_poly.pdbx_seq_one_letter_code
_entity_poly.pdbx_strand_id
1 'polypeptide(L)'
;MVRPPPAVPDPGAARLRRGLPHRVGRLPRLQHRLRRGPRRRGRPRRRRPGAGLPPVAGPALLRELRPDLRIGHFSHTPWAPPDYYRLLPDDVAADVLEGILGADRAAFLTRRWALAFADCCEAVLGAEVDREALTVTHAGRTTRLGVHGLGADADFLRERAHRPDVDERLAALREAVGDRRTVVRVDRTELSKNIVRGLLAYRHLLRTRPEWLDKVVHIAFAYPSRTDLAEYREYTAAVQRIAEEINAEFATPDWQPVLLHVNDDFPRSLAAYRLADVALVNPIRDGMNLVAKEVPVVSDHGCALVLSREAGAHEELAEDAITVNPFDVVATADALARALAMPPAERADRNKRLAAAATALPPQQWFLDQLDAL
;
A
#
# COMPACT_ATOMS: atom_id res chain seq x y z
N MET A 1 -19.21 4.82 -65.96
CA MET A 1 -20.29 5.75 -65.55
C MET A 1 -20.31 5.82 -64.04
N VAL A 2 -19.91 6.96 -63.49
CA VAL A 2 -19.74 7.21 -62.05
C VAL A 2 -21.08 7.71 -61.47
N ARG A 3 -21.50 7.19 -60.31
CA ARG A 3 -22.63 7.72 -59.52
C ARG A 3 -22.12 8.69 -58.44
N PRO A 4 -22.77 9.84 -58.21
CA PRO A 4 -22.46 10.74 -57.10
C PRO A 4 -23.28 10.39 -55.83
N PRO A 5 -22.93 10.97 -54.66
CA PRO A 5 -23.43 10.58 -53.34
C PRO A 5 -24.58 11.47 -52.84
N PRO A 6 -25.23 11.10 -51.72
CA PRO A 6 -25.77 12.09 -50.79
C PRO A 6 -25.41 11.71 -49.34
N ALA A 7 -25.54 12.53 -48.30
CA ALA A 7 -25.63 13.97 -48.06
C ALA A 7 -25.59 14.09 -46.51
N VAL A 8 -25.02 15.18 -45.96
CA VAL A 8 -25.04 15.50 -44.53
C VAL A 8 -26.04 16.66 -44.32
N PRO A 9 -26.85 16.66 -43.24
CA PRO A 9 -26.77 17.75 -42.23
C PRO A 9 -27.05 17.24 -40.79
N ASP A 10 -26.37 17.65 -39.71
CA ASP A 10 -26.28 18.95 -38.98
C ASP A 10 -27.51 19.27 -38.06
N PRO A 11 -27.44 20.14 -37.03
CA PRO A 11 -27.60 19.78 -35.62
C PRO A 11 -28.73 20.58 -34.91
N GLY A 12 -28.92 20.36 -33.61
CA GLY A 12 -29.41 21.41 -32.69
C GLY A 12 -30.92 21.57 -32.42
N ALA A 13 -31.30 21.20 -31.19
CA ALA A 13 -32.29 21.84 -30.29
C ALA A 13 -33.80 21.88 -30.64
N ALA A 14 -34.65 21.23 -29.80
CA ALA A 14 -35.53 21.90 -28.82
C ALA A 14 -36.60 20.98 -28.18
N ARG A 15 -36.59 20.93 -26.84
CA ARG A 15 -37.71 21.02 -25.86
C ARG A 15 -39.01 20.20 -26.07
N LEU A 16 -39.40 19.37 -25.08
CA LEU A 16 -40.44 19.67 -24.04
C LEU A 16 -40.81 18.45 -23.15
N ARG A 17 -41.09 18.81 -21.89
CA ARG A 17 -41.55 18.05 -20.72
C ARG A 17 -42.67 17.01 -20.95
N ARG A 18 -42.61 15.87 -20.24
CA ARG A 18 -43.55 15.41 -19.17
C ARG A 18 -43.41 13.90 -18.91
N GLY A 19 -43.45 13.48 -17.63
CA GLY A 19 -43.87 12.13 -17.23
C GLY A 19 -42.96 11.37 -16.25
N LEU A 20 -43.26 11.49 -14.95
CA LEU A 20 -42.89 10.51 -13.91
C LEU A 20 -43.68 9.21 -14.12
N PRO A 21 -43.16 8.05 -13.69
CA PRO A 21 -43.61 7.54 -12.38
C PRO A 21 -42.50 6.94 -11.50
N HIS A 22 -42.78 7.02 -10.20
CA HIS A 22 -42.12 6.35 -9.09
C HIS A 22 -41.84 4.85 -9.31
N ARG A 23 -40.69 4.37 -8.82
CA ARG A 23 -40.61 3.09 -8.11
C ARG A 23 -39.50 3.11 -7.05
N VAL A 24 -39.95 2.93 -5.82
CA VAL A 24 -39.19 2.69 -4.59
C VAL A 24 -38.76 1.23 -4.57
N GLY A 25 -37.50 0.95 -4.23
CA GLY A 25 -36.99 -0.38 -3.94
C GLY A 25 -36.07 -0.35 -2.73
N ARG A 26 -36.67 -0.31 -1.53
CA ARG A 26 -35.99 -0.49 -0.25
C ARG A 26 -35.64 -1.98 -0.07
N LEU A 27 -34.38 -2.28 0.26
CA LEU A 27 -34.00 -3.60 0.75
C LEU A 27 -34.45 -3.79 2.22
N PRO A 28 -34.90 -5.00 2.61
CA PRO A 28 -35.64 -5.21 3.85
C PRO A 28 -34.75 -5.46 5.07
N ARG A 29 -35.18 -4.86 6.19
CA ARG A 29 -34.79 -5.20 7.56
C ARG A 29 -35.31 -6.59 7.90
N LEU A 30 -34.47 -7.46 8.45
CA LEU A 30 -34.87 -8.77 8.96
C LEU A 30 -34.39 -8.95 10.41
N GLN A 31 -35.22 -8.47 11.34
CA GLN A 31 -35.33 -8.91 12.74
C GLN A 31 -36.81 -8.68 13.09
N HIS A 32 -37.63 -9.64 13.56
CA HIS A 32 -37.49 -10.55 14.69
C HIS A 32 -38.63 -11.60 14.64
N ARG A 33 -38.45 -12.76 15.30
CA ARG A 33 -39.43 -13.31 16.27
C ARG A 33 -38.89 -14.56 16.98
N LEU A 34 -38.48 -14.40 18.24
CA LEU A 34 -38.67 -15.42 19.27
C LEU A 34 -39.28 -14.72 20.49
N ARG A 35 -40.51 -15.13 20.81
CA ARG A 35 -41.30 -14.69 21.96
C ARG A 35 -40.71 -15.30 23.25
N ARG A 36 -40.52 -14.50 24.30
CA ARG A 36 -40.63 -14.95 25.70
C ARG A 36 -41.37 -13.91 26.55
N GLY A 37 -42.24 -14.42 27.43
CA GLY A 37 -43.14 -13.67 28.29
C GLY A 37 -42.46 -12.96 29.48
N PRO A 38 -43.24 -12.33 30.38
CA PRO A 38 -42.73 -11.34 31.31
C PRO A 38 -42.37 -11.94 32.68
N ARG A 39 -41.30 -11.45 33.32
CA ARG A 39 -41.28 -11.08 34.76
C ARG A 39 -39.93 -10.48 35.24
N ARG A 40 -40.04 -9.21 35.65
CA ARG A 40 -39.46 -8.49 36.81
C ARG A 40 -37.95 -8.56 37.17
N ARG A 41 -37.38 -7.34 37.12
CA ARG A 41 -36.55 -6.61 38.11
C ARG A 41 -35.11 -7.07 38.38
N GLY A 42 -34.20 -6.23 37.91
CA GLY A 42 -32.87 -5.98 38.47
C GLY A 42 -32.13 -5.01 37.56
N ARG A 43 -32.10 -3.71 37.89
CA ARG A 43 -31.29 -2.72 37.15
C ARG A 43 -29.84 -2.77 37.65
N PRO A 44 -28.85 -2.79 36.75
CA PRO A 44 -27.65 -1.99 36.93
C PRO A 44 -27.68 -0.79 35.98
N ARG A 45 -26.96 0.25 36.38
CA ARG A 45 -26.98 1.62 35.84
C ARG A 45 -26.71 1.65 34.32
N ARG A 46 -27.68 2.13 33.54
CA ARG A 46 -27.46 2.56 32.15
C ARG A 46 -26.69 3.88 32.18
N ARG A 47 -25.45 3.89 31.68
CA ARG A 47 -24.90 5.10 31.04
C ARG A 47 -25.85 5.45 29.87
N ARG A 48 -26.31 6.70 29.80
CA ARG A 48 -27.11 7.18 28.68
C ARG A 48 -26.19 7.44 27.48
N PRO A 49 -26.66 7.15 26.24
CA PRO A 49 -25.87 7.33 25.03
C PRO A 49 -25.92 8.80 24.60
N GLY A 50 -24.79 9.50 24.71
CA GLY A 50 -24.43 10.52 23.74
C GLY A 50 -23.94 9.82 22.48
N ALA A 51 -24.15 10.42 21.32
CA ALA A 51 -23.80 9.84 20.02
C ALA A 51 -22.28 9.70 19.85
N GLY A 52 -21.69 8.68 20.46
CA GLY A 52 -20.41 8.12 20.08
C GLY A 52 -20.58 7.26 18.84
N LEU A 53 -19.52 7.13 18.04
CA LEU A 53 -19.47 6.11 16.99
C LEU A 53 -19.90 4.75 17.56
N PRO A 54 -20.53 3.87 16.76
CA PRO A 54 -20.73 2.48 17.20
C PRO A 54 -19.38 1.95 17.70
N PRO A 55 -19.35 1.18 18.81
CA PRO A 55 -18.12 0.62 19.34
C PRO A 55 -17.41 -0.06 18.18
N VAL A 56 -16.15 0.31 17.95
CA VAL A 56 -15.37 -0.22 16.84
C VAL A 56 -15.49 -1.73 16.92
N ALA A 57 -16.11 -2.35 15.91
CA ALA A 57 -16.29 -3.79 15.87
C ALA A 57 -14.89 -4.41 15.91
N GLY A 58 -14.51 -4.95 17.07
CA GLY A 58 -13.12 -5.28 17.37
C GLY A 58 -13.00 -6.36 18.44
N PRO A 59 -11.76 -6.80 18.74
CA PRO A 59 -11.50 -7.89 19.68
C PRO A 59 -12.20 -7.76 21.04
N ALA A 60 -12.26 -6.56 21.63
CA ALA A 60 -12.93 -6.35 22.92
C ALA A 60 -14.43 -6.67 22.90
N LEU A 61 -15.16 -6.23 21.87
CA LEU A 61 -16.58 -6.53 21.74
C LEU A 61 -16.82 -8.04 21.57
N LEU A 62 -15.97 -8.72 20.79
CA LEU A 62 -16.05 -10.17 20.62
C LEU A 62 -15.77 -10.89 21.94
N ARG A 63 -14.78 -10.41 22.71
CA ARG A 63 -14.41 -10.95 24.02
C ARG A 63 -15.56 -10.85 25.02
N GLU A 64 -16.26 -9.72 25.07
CA GLU A 64 -17.42 -9.53 25.94
C GLU A 64 -18.54 -10.52 25.63
N LEU A 65 -18.78 -10.79 24.35
CA LEU A 65 -19.83 -11.70 23.90
C LEU A 65 -19.45 -13.18 24.03
N ARG A 66 -18.16 -13.49 23.87
CA ARG A 66 -17.62 -14.85 23.80
C ARG A 66 -16.26 -14.93 24.51
N PRO A 67 -16.25 -14.96 25.85
CA PRO A 67 -15.01 -14.99 26.63
C PRO A 67 -14.19 -16.27 26.42
N ASP A 68 -14.80 -17.32 25.88
CA ASP A 68 -14.22 -18.64 25.62
C ASP A 68 -13.33 -18.70 24.36
N LEU A 69 -13.39 -17.71 23.47
CA LEU A 69 -12.63 -17.72 22.22
C LEU A 69 -11.17 -17.35 22.43
N ARG A 70 -10.28 -17.90 21.60
CA ARG A 70 -8.95 -17.32 21.38
C ARG A 70 -9.08 -16.27 20.27
N ILE A 71 -8.59 -15.06 20.51
CA ILE A 71 -8.80 -13.91 19.62
C ILE A 71 -7.46 -13.33 19.22
N GLY A 72 -7.20 -13.30 17.91
CA GLY A 72 -6.07 -12.61 17.30
C GLY A 72 -6.48 -11.34 16.57
N HIS A 73 -5.62 -10.34 16.64
CA HIS A 73 -5.68 -9.14 15.82
C HIS A 73 -4.37 -9.00 15.04
N PHE A 74 -4.45 -8.56 13.78
CA PHE A 74 -3.27 -8.19 13.00
C PHE A 74 -3.45 -6.80 12.39
N SER A 75 -2.44 -5.94 12.55
CA SER A 75 -2.40 -4.62 11.93
C SER A 75 -1.47 -4.60 10.71
N HIS A 76 -2.07 -4.45 9.52
CA HIS A 76 -1.34 -4.36 8.25
C HIS A 76 -0.82 -2.96 7.95
N THR A 77 -1.33 -1.93 8.62
CA THR A 77 -0.88 -0.54 8.44
C THR A 77 0.14 -0.19 9.52
N PRO A 78 1.06 0.75 9.27
CA PRO A 78 1.96 1.28 10.30
C PRO A 78 1.18 1.76 11.51
N TRP A 79 1.72 1.53 12.71
CA TRP A 79 1.19 2.17 13.90
C TRP A 79 1.79 3.57 14.08
N ALA A 80 0.99 4.53 14.54
CA ALA A 80 1.44 5.89 14.80
C ALA A 80 2.20 5.97 16.15
N PRO A 81 3.26 6.79 16.27
CA PRO A 81 3.88 7.02 17.57
C PRO A 81 2.92 7.82 18.48
N PRO A 82 3.12 7.81 19.81
CA PRO A 82 2.24 8.49 20.77
C PRO A 82 1.97 9.96 20.42
N ASP A 83 3.00 10.71 20.01
CA ASP A 83 2.89 12.14 19.67
C ASP A 83 1.96 12.44 18.49
N TYR A 84 1.78 11.47 17.58
CA TYR A 84 0.85 11.58 16.47
C TYR A 84 -0.50 10.94 16.81
N TYR A 85 -0.51 9.87 17.59
CA TYR A 85 -1.72 9.17 18.01
C TYR A 85 -2.63 10.05 18.89
N ARG A 86 -2.04 10.91 19.72
CA ARG A 86 -2.76 11.90 20.56
C ARG A 86 -3.53 12.98 19.78
N LEU A 87 -3.45 13.00 18.45
CA LEU A 87 -4.30 13.86 17.62
C LEU A 87 -5.76 13.37 17.58
N LEU A 88 -6.00 12.10 17.91
CA LEU A 88 -7.34 11.56 18.09
C LEU A 88 -8.00 12.17 19.34
N PRO A 89 -9.33 12.36 19.34
CA PRO A 89 -10.06 12.63 20.59
C PRO A 89 -9.76 11.56 21.64
N ASP A 90 -9.59 11.97 22.90
CA ASP A 90 -9.12 11.10 23.99
C ASP A 90 -9.97 9.82 24.16
N ASP A 91 -11.29 9.94 24.01
CA ASP A 91 -12.24 8.81 24.09
C ASP A 91 -12.07 7.85 22.90
N VAL A 92 -11.91 8.38 21.69
CA VAL A 92 -11.65 7.58 20.48
C VAL A 92 -10.30 6.88 20.56
N ALA A 93 -9.27 7.56 21.05
CA ALA A 93 -7.94 7.00 21.24
C ALA A 93 -7.96 5.81 22.21
N ALA A 94 -8.63 5.99 23.36
CA ALA A 94 -8.79 4.92 24.33
C ALA A 94 -9.60 3.74 23.77
N ASP A 95 -10.75 4.00 23.14
CA ASP A 95 -11.64 2.98 22.58
C ASP A 95 -10.94 2.10 21.53
N VAL A 96 -10.09 2.69 20.68
CA VAL A 96 -9.33 1.92 19.66
C VAL A 96 -8.29 1.01 20.32
N LEU A 97 -7.53 1.53 21.29
CA LEU A 97 -6.50 0.75 21.98
C LEU A 97 -7.12 -0.38 22.81
N GLU A 98 -8.12 -0.07 23.64
CA GLU A 98 -8.88 -1.07 24.41
C GLU A 98 -9.54 -2.10 23.50
N GLY A 99 -10.09 -1.64 22.38
CA GLY A 99 -10.67 -2.48 21.33
C GLY A 99 -9.71 -3.58 20.87
N ILE A 100 -8.45 -3.23 20.61
CA ILE A 100 -7.40 -4.17 20.18
C ILE A 100 -6.92 -5.04 21.35
N LEU A 101 -6.75 -4.48 22.55
CA LEU A 101 -6.33 -5.21 23.76
C LEU A 101 -7.37 -6.24 24.27
N GLY A 102 -8.55 -6.29 23.67
CA GLY A 102 -9.47 -7.42 23.85
C GLY A 102 -8.97 -8.75 23.27
N ALA A 103 -7.97 -8.70 22.38
CA ALA A 103 -7.32 -9.88 21.80
C ALA A 103 -6.37 -10.55 22.80
N ASP A 104 -6.19 -11.87 22.68
CA ASP A 104 -5.11 -12.58 23.37
C ASP A 104 -3.75 -12.25 22.72
N ARG A 105 -3.75 -12.03 21.40
CA ARG A 105 -2.58 -11.65 20.63
C ARG A 105 -2.89 -10.50 19.66
N ALA A 106 -2.04 -9.47 19.66
CA ALA A 106 -2.08 -8.37 18.69
C ALA A 106 -0.76 -8.31 17.92
N ALA A 107 -0.81 -8.56 16.61
CA ALA A 107 0.37 -8.74 15.78
C ALA A 107 0.55 -7.62 14.75
N PHE A 108 1.81 -7.36 14.40
CA PHE A 108 2.24 -6.26 13.56
C PHE A 108 3.29 -6.73 12.55
N LEU A 109 3.49 -5.95 11.50
CA LEU A 109 4.46 -6.27 10.43
C LEU A 109 5.92 -6.09 10.85
N THR A 110 6.21 -5.23 11.83
CA THR A 110 7.57 -4.95 12.29
C THR A 110 7.60 -4.72 13.80
N ARG A 111 8.78 -4.90 14.41
CA ARG A 111 8.96 -4.63 15.85
C ARG A 111 8.70 -3.16 16.18
N ARG A 112 9.10 -2.22 15.32
CA ARG A 112 8.85 -0.78 15.54
C ARG A 112 7.35 -0.45 15.55
N TRP A 113 6.52 -1.14 14.76
CA TRP A 113 5.06 -0.93 14.79
C TRP A 113 4.42 -1.54 16.04
N ALA A 114 4.89 -2.72 16.48
CA ALA A 114 4.44 -3.32 17.73
C ALA A 114 4.79 -2.44 18.95
N LEU A 115 6.01 -1.91 19.00
CA LEU A 115 6.43 -1.01 20.08
C LEU A 115 5.66 0.32 20.06
N ALA A 116 5.44 0.91 18.88
CA ALA A 116 4.63 2.12 18.79
C ALA A 116 3.20 1.91 19.32
N PHE A 117 2.60 0.74 19.10
CA PHE A 117 1.32 0.37 19.71
C PHE A 117 1.43 0.27 21.23
N ALA A 118 2.43 -0.44 21.74
CA ALA A 118 2.67 -0.60 23.16
C ALA A 118 2.87 0.77 23.86
N ASP A 119 3.67 1.65 23.26
CA ASP A 119 3.91 3.00 23.76
C ASP A 119 2.62 3.85 23.76
N CYS A 120 1.73 3.66 22.78
CA CYS A 120 0.40 4.30 22.80
C CYS A 120 -0.48 3.75 23.93
N CYS A 121 -0.47 2.44 24.18
CA CYS A 121 -1.19 1.83 25.30
C CYS A 121 -0.70 2.36 26.66
N GLU A 122 0.61 2.47 26.84
CA GLU A 122 1.19 3.05 28.06
C GLU A 122 0.78 4.51 28.21
N ALA A 123 0.96 5.32 27.16
CA ALA A 123 0.72 6.77 27.22
C ALA A 123 -0.75 7.17 27.38
N VAL A 124 -1.67 6.43 26.73
CA VAL A 124 -3.10 6.80 26.69
C VAL A 124 -3.91 6.06 27.75
N LEU A 125 -3.61 4.79 28.00
CA LEU A 125 -4.38 3.96 28.94
C LEU A 125 -3.69 3.79 30.30
N GLY A 126 -2.42 4.17 30.43
CA GLY A 126 -1.62 3.81 31.61
C GLY A 126 -1.38 2.31 31.73
N ALA A 127 -1.38 1.59 30.61
CA ALA A 127 -1.14 0.15 30.59
C ALA A 127 0.30 -0.19 31.01
N GLU A 128 0.49 -1.33 31.66
CA GLU A 128 1.82 -1.86 31.98
C GLU A 128 2.40 -2.51 30.72
N VAL A 129 3.61 -2.10 30.32
CA VAL A 129 4.25 -2.60 29.09
C VAL A 129 5.58 -3.25 29.41
N ASP A 130 5.73 -4.51 28.97
CA ASP A 130 7.02 -5.16 28.86
C ASP A 130 7.45 -5.16 27.39
N ARG A 131 8.46 -4.35 27.07
CA ARG A 131 8.97 -4.15 25.70
C ARG A 131 9.91 -5.26 25.26
N GLU A 132 10.46 -6.02 26.19
CA GLU A 132 11.32 -7.17 25.92
C GLU A 132 10.46 -8.41 25.67
N ALA A 133 9.54 -8.72 26.59
CA ALA A 133 8.58 -9.81 26.44
C ALA A 133 7.49 -9.50 25.40
N LEU A 134 7.40 -8.25 24.92
CA LEU A 134 6.38 -7.77 23.99
C LEU A 134 4.97 -8.05 24.52
N THR A 135 4.66 -7.57 25.70
CA THR A 135 3.33 -7.71 26.32
C THR A 135 2.78 -6.38 26.82
N VAL A 136 1.46 -6.23 26.74
CA VAL A 136 0.73 -5.08 27.28
C VAL A 136 -0.33 -5.61 28.25
N THR A 137 -0.28 -5.15 29.50
CA THR A 137 -1.25 -5.49 30.54
C THR A 137 -2.13 -4.28 30.85
N HIS A 138 -3.43 -4.42 30.63
CA HIS A 138 -4.42 -3.39 30.89
C HIS A 138 -5.67 -4.01 31.52
N ALA A 139 -6.21 -3.36 32.55
CA ALA A 139 -7.41 -3.81 33.28
C ALA A 139 -7.35 -5.31 33.72
N GLY A 140 -6.18 -5.77 34.17
CA GLY A 140 -5.97 -7.14 34.64
C GLY A 140 -5.88 -8.21 33.54
N ARG A 141 -5.79 -7.83 32.27
CA ARG A 141 -5.57 -8.73 31.13
C ARG A 141 -4.25 -8.42 30.44
N THR A 142 -3.54 -9.46 30.01
CA THR A 142 -2.31 -9.33 29.24
C THR A 142 -2.54 -9.75 27.80
N THR A 143 -2.28 -8.85 26.86
CA THR A 143 -2.21 -9.12 25.42
C THR A 143 -0.76 -9.31 25.01
N ARG A 144 -0.47 -10.41 24.30
CA ARG A 144 0.87 -10.65 23.73
C ARG A 144 0.98 -9.96 22.38
N LEU A 145 2.08 -9.26 22.15
CA LEU A 145 2.35 -8.65 20.85
C LEU A 145 3.13 -9.63 19.96
N GLY A 146 2.76 -9.67 18.68
CA GLY A 146 3.43 -10.48 17.65
C GLY A 146 4.10 -9.62 16.60
N VAL A 147 5.21 -10.10 16.03
CA VAL A 147 5.87 -9.49 14.88
C VAL A 147 5.97 -10.53 13.77
N HIS A 148 5.29 -10.29 12.64
CA HIS A 148 5.25 -11.20 11.51
C HIS A 148 5.40 -10.42 10.20
N GLY A 149 6.63 -10.34 9.69
CA GLY A 149 6.96 -9.66 8.44
C GLY A 149 6.47 -10.44 7.23
N LEU A 150 5.34 -10.02 6.64
CA LEU A 150 4.74 -10.71 5.49
C LEU A 150 5.70 -10.73 4.30
N GLY A 151 6.08 -11.93 3.85
CA GLY A 151 6.87 -12.17 2.65
C GLY A 151 6.04 -12.33 1.38
N ALA A 152 6.72 -12.36 0.24
CA ALA A 152 6.14 -12.61 -1.06
C ALA A 152 5.96 -14.12 -1.33
N ASP A 153 4.93 -14.47 -2.11
CA ASP A 153 4.73 -15.85 -2.59
C ASP A 153 5.58 -16.08 -3.85
N ALA A 154 6.76 -16.68 -3.65
CA ALA A 154 7.76 -16.82 -4.70
C ALA A 154 7.28 -17.69 -5.87
N ASP A 155 6.62 -18.81 -5.55
CA ASP A 155 6.22 -19.80 -6.54
C ASP A 155 5.06 -19.27 -7.38
N PHE A 156 4.07 -18.66 -6.73
CA PHE A 156 2.99 -17.97 -7.43
C PHE A 156 3.53 -16.86 -8.36
N LEU A 157 4.42 -16.00 -7.85
CA LEU A 157 4.92 -14.86 -8.63
C LEU A 157 5.71 -15.30 -9.87
N ARG A 158 6.61 -16.28 -9.72
CA ARG A 158 7.40 -16.81 -10.84
C ARG A 158 6.49 -17.45 -11.89
N GLU A 159 5.53 -18.27 -11.49
CA GLU A 159 4.57 -18.86 -12.42
C GLU A 159 3.75 -17.77 -13.14
N ARG A 160 3.17 -16.86 -12.36
CA ARG A 160 2.26 -15.84 -12.87
C ARG A 160 2.95 -14.86 -13.82
N ALA A 161 4.21 -14.50 -13.56
CA ALA A 161 5.00 -13.54 -14.33
C ALA A 161 5.48 -14.08 -15.69
N HIS A 162 5.36 -15.39 -15.93
CA HIS A 162 5.69 -16.05 -17.19
C HIS A 162 4.46 -16.58 -17.94
N ARG A 163 3.27 -16.06 -17.62
CA ARG A 163 2.05 -16.36 -18.40
C ARG A 163 1.99 -15.52 -19.69
N PRO A 164 1.29 -16.01 -20.73
CA PRO A 164 1.25 -15.35 -22.04
C PRO A 164 0.77 -13.89 -22.02
N ASP A 165 -0.16 -13.56 -21.13
CA ASP A 165 -0.68 -12.19 -20.98
C ASP A 165 0.38 -11.22 -20.43
N VAL A 166 1.30 -11.70 -19.58
CA VAL A 166 2.45 -10.91 -19.09
C VAL A 166 3.50 -10.77 -20.17
N ASP A 167 3.79 -11.83 -20.92
CA ASP A 167 4.75 -11.78 -22.03
C ASP A 167 4.33 -10.79 -23.13
N GLU A 168 3.03 -10.72 -23.45
CA GLU A 168 2.48 -9.70 -24.36
C GLU A 168 2.72 -8.28 -23.84
N ARG A 169 2.45 -8.04 -22.55
CA ARG A 169 2.70 -6.73 -21.92
C ARG A 169 4.19 -6.39 -21.86
N LEU A 170 5.04 -7.38 -21.62
CA LEU A 170 6.49 -7.23 -21.59
C LEU A 170 7.04 -6.87 -22.96
N ALA A 171 6.54 -7.49 -24.03
CA ALA A 171 6.91 -7.14 -25.40
C ALA A 171 6.58 -5.67 -25.71
N ALA A 172 5.37 -5.22 -25.38
CA ALA A 172 4.95 -3.84 -25.57
C ALA A 172 5.80 -2.84 -24.75
N LEU A 173 6.16 -3.19 -23.50
CA LEU A 173 7.04 -2.35 -22.68
C LEU A 173 8.48 -2.30 -23.24
N ARG A 174 9.02 -3.43 -23.72
CA ARG A 174 10.34 -3.47 -24.36
C ARG A 174 10.40 -2.62 -25.62
N GLU A 175 9.35 -2.65 -26.44
CA GLU A 175 9.25 -1.78 -27.62
C GLU A 175 9.26 -0.29 -27.22
N ALA A 176 8.48 0.09 -26.21
CA ALA A 176 8.41 1.48 -25.75
C ALA A 176 9.71 1.99 -25.10
N VAL A 177 10.47 1.11 -24.42
CA VAL A 177 11.71 1.47 -23.71
C VAL A 177 12.93 1.43 -24.64
N GLY A 178 12.98 0.46 -25.56
CA GLY A 178 14.17 0.15 -26.35
C GLY A 178 15.31 -0.38 -25.49
N ASP A 179 16.56 -0.01 -25.83
CA ASP A 179 17.77 -0.45 -25.12
C ASP A 179 18.09 0.39 -23.84
N ARG A 180 17.12 1.20 -23.39
CA ARG A 180 17.31 2.11 -22.25
C ARG A 180 17.14 1.37 -20.93
N ARG A 181 17.80 1.89 -19.88
CA ARG A 181 17.59 1.41 -18.50
C ARG A 181 16.19 1.75 -18.01
N THR A 182 15.68 0.99 -17.06
CA THR A 182 14.37 1.25 -16.47
C THR A 182 14.41 1.55 -14.98
N VAL A 183 13.72 2.62 -14.58
CA VAL A 183 13.31 2.84 -13.19
C VAL A 183 11.84 2.48 -13.09
N VAL A 184 11.49 1.49 -12.29
CA VAL A 184 10.12 0.98 -12.17
C VAL A 184 9.55 1.32 -10.80
N ARG A 185 8.30 1.78 -10.80
CA ARG A 185 7.48 1.87 -9.60
C ARG A 185 6.06 1.40 -9.89
N VAL A 186 5.47 0.70 -8.93
CA VAL A 186 4.06 0.30 -8.96
C VAL A 186 3.43 0.65 -7.63
N ASP A 187 2.46 1.55 -7.65
CA ASP A 187 1.81 2.05 -6.47
C ASP A 187 0.32 2.30 -6.72
N ARG A 188 -0.47 2.20 -5.66
CA ARG A 188 -1.75 2.92 -5.61
C ARG A 188 -1.47 4.40 -5.38
N THR A 189 -2.32 5.29 -5.87
CA THR A 189 -2.23 6.74 -5.65
C THR A 189 -2.65 7.12 -4.22
N GLU A 190 -2.00 6.51 -3.24
CA GLU A 190 -2.13 6.83 -1.83
C GLU A 190 -1.05 7.85 -1.45
N LEU A 191 -1.42 8.82 -0.61
CA LEU A 191 -0.53 9.90 -0.18
C LEU A 191 0.77 9.36 0.45
N SER A 192 0.69 8.20 1.12
CA SER A 192 1.82 7.53 1.76
C SER A 192 2.87 7.00 0.78
N LYS A 193 2.51 6.74 -0.48
CA LYS A 193 3.40 6.13 -1.50
C LYS A 193 4.37 7.11 -2.12
N ASN A 194 4.17 8.41 -1.89
CA ASN A 194 5.16 9.46 -2.18
C ASN A 194 5.61 9.52 -3.66
N ILE A 195 4.68 9.25 -4.57
CA ILE A 195 4.86 9.23 -6.02
C ILE A 195 5.42 10.55 -6.55
N VAL A 196 4.84 11.67 -6.14
CA VAL A 196 5.27 13.00 -6.58
C VAL A 196 6.76 13.25 -6.28
N ARG A 197 7.24 12.95 -5.06
CA ARG A 197 8.66 13.14 -4.73
C ARG A 197 9.57 12.17 -5.49
N GLY A 198 9.11 10.95 -5.77
CA GLY A 198 9.86 10.02 -6.60
C GLY A 198 10.03 10.52 -8.04
N LEU A 199 8.96 11.07 -8.63
CA LEU A 199 9.03 11.71 -9.94
C LEU A 199 9.92 12.96 -9.93
N LEU A 200 9.85 13.78 -8.88
CA LEU A 200 10.74 14.94 -8.72
C LEU A 200 12.21 14.52 -8.57
N ALA A 201 12.50 13.39 -7.91
CA ALA A 201 13.86 12.85 -7.80
C ALA A 201 14.36 12.39 -9.17
N TYR A 202 13.52 11.73 -9.96
CA TYR A 202 13.83 11.37 -11.35
C TYR A 202 14.06 12.61 -12.23
N ARG A 203 13.22 13.66 -12.10
CA ARG A 203 13.44 14.94 -12.78
C ARG A 203 14.78 15.56 -12.39
N HIS A 204 15.12 15.55 -11.10
CA HIS A 204 16.38 16.07 -10.60
C HIS A 204 17.57 15.30 -11.16
N LEU A 205 17.49 13.96 -11.20
CA LEU A 205 18.48 13.09 -11.85
C LEU A 205 18.75 13.53 -13.29
N LEU A 206 17.70 13.67 -14.12
CA LEU A 206 17.86 14.06 -15.53
C LEU A 206 18.47 15.46 -15.70
N ARG A 207 18.17 16.41 -14.80
CA ARG A 207 18.76 17.75 -14.82
C ARG A 207 20.24 17.78 -14.47
N THR A 208 20.65 16.98 -13.48
CA THR A 208 21.99 17.09 -12.90
C THR A 208 22.97 16.05 -13.44
N ARG A 209 22.47 14.99 -14.08
CA ARG A 209 23.24 13.87 -14.61
C ARG A 209 22.96 13.69 -16.11
N PRO A 210 23.56 14.52 -16.99
CA PRO A 210 23.30 14.48 -18.43
C PRO A 210 23.66 13.13 -19.07
N GLU A 211 24.50 12.31 -18.43
CA GLU A 211 24.80 10.94 -18.85
C GLU A 211 23.57 10.01 -18.90
N TRP A 212 22.49 10.36 -18.20
CA TRP A 212 21.23 9.60 -18.20
C TRP A 212 20.18 10.10 -19.19
N LEU A 213 20.39 11.26 -19.82
CA LEU A 213 19.47 11.75 -20.86
C LEU A 213 19.41 10.74 -22.01
N ASP A 214 18.20 10.38 -22.44
CA ASP A 214 17.95 9.36 -23.47
C ASP A 214 18.47 7.93 -23.14
N LYS A 215 18.95 7.69 -21.92
CA LYS A 215 19.46 6.37 -21.48
C LYS A 215 18.61 5.68 -20.44
N VAL A 216 17.59 6.35 -19.89
CA VAL A 216 16.70 5.80 -18.88
C VAL A 216 15.24 6.17 -19.16
N VAL A 217 14.34 5.26 -18.82
CA VAL A 217 12.88 5.47 -18.83
C VAL A 217 12.33 5.14 -17.44
N HIS A 218 11.53 6.05 -16.89
CA HIS A 218 10.80 5.79 -15.66
C HIS A 218 9.40 5.26 -15.97
N ILE A 219 9.16 3.98 -15.67
CA ILE A 219 7.86 3.33 -15.80
C ILE A 219 7.13 3.46 -14.46
N ALA A 220 6.03 4.20 -14.46
CA ALA A 220 5.25 4.47 -13.26
C ALA A 220 3.82 3.98 -13.40
N PHE A 221 3.45 2.97 -12.61
CA PHE A 221 2.06 2.58 -12.43
C PHE A 221 1.49 3.27 -11.20
N ALA A 222 0.51 4.14 -11.43
CA ALA A 222 -0.14 4.95 -10.41
C ALA A 222 -1.64 4.67 -10.41
N TYR A 223 -2.05 3.59 -9.73
CA TYR A 223 -3.42 3.10 -9.76
C TYR A 223 -4.33 3.92 -8.83
N PRO A 224 -5.40 4.57 -9.36
CA PRO A 224 -6.33 5.36 -8.57
C PRO A 224 -6.91 4.59 -7.38
N SER A 225 -6.93 5.23 -6.22
CA SER A 225 -7.51 4.69 -4.97
C SER A 225 -8.31 5.78 -4.28
N ARG A 226 -9.42 5.42 -3.61
CA ARG A 226 -10.28 6.34 -2.83
C ARG A 226 -10.67 7.60 -3.59
N THR A 227 -11.17 7.43 -4.82
CA THR A 227 -11.51 8.54 -5.73
C THR A 227 -12.66 9.42 -5.24
N ASP A 228 -13.39 8.97 -4.23
CA ASP A 228 -14.41 9.72 -3.50
C ASP A 228 -13.81 10.86 -2.65
N LEU A 229 -12.55 10.74 -2.21
CA LEU A 229 -11.86 11.74 -1.41
C LEU A 229 -11.15 12.79 -2.28
N ALA A 230 -11.26 14.07 -1.90
CA ALA A 230 -10.70 15.18 -2.68
C ALA A 230 -9.17 15.14 -2.72
N GLU A 231 -8.54 14.85 -1.58
CA GLU A 231 -7.10 14.80 -1.40
C GLU A 231 -6.46 13.71 -2.30
N TYR A 232 -7.15 12.60 -2.53
CA TYR A 232 -6.69 11.52 -3.39
C TYR A 232 -6.80 11.87 -4.87
N ARG A 233 -7.87 12.59 -5.26
CA ARG A 233 -8.02 13.12 -6.63
C ARG A 233 -6.95 14.17 -6.93
N GLU A 234 -6.73 15.11 -6.01
CA GLU A 234 -5.70 16.14 -6.12
C GLU A 234 -4.31 15.53 -6.22
N TYR A 235 -4.02 14.50 -5.41
CA TYR A 235 -2.75 13.80 -5.47
C TYR A 235 -2.55 13.07 -6.79
N THR A 236 -3.58 12.38 -7.30
CA THR A 236 -3.53 11.71 -8.62
C THR A 236 -3.27 12.72 -9.74
N ALA A 237 -3.96 13.87 -9.72
CA ALA A 237 -3.72 14.95 -10.66
C ALA A 237 -2.30 15.54 -10.54
N ALA A 238 -1.75 15.61 -9.33
CA ALA A 238 -0.37 16.04 -9.13
C ALA A 238 0.65 15.05 -9.71
N VAL A 239 0.41 13.74 -9.59
CA VAL A 239 1.24 12.71 -10.22
C VAL A 239 1.23 12.86 -11.74
N GLN A 240 0.05 12.98 -12.36
CA GLN A 240 -0.10 13.15 -13.81
C GLN A 240 0.63 14.41 -14.30
N ARG A 241 0.37 15.55 -13.66
CA ARG A 241 1.00 16.82 -14.03
C ARG A 241 2.53 16.77 -13.95
N ILE A 242 3.10 16.19 -12.89
CA ILE A 242 4.57 16.10 -12.80
C ILE A 242 5.15 15.17 -13.87
N ALA A 243 4.48 14.05 -14.19
CA ALA A 243 4.93 13.20 -15.29
C ALA A 243 4.88 13.92 -16.65
N GLU A 244 3.82 14.68 -16.91
CA GLU A 244 3.68 15.52 -18.10
C GLU A 244 4.76 16.61 -18.16
N GLU A 245 5.04 17.30 -17.05
CA GLU A 245 6.09 18.31 -16.97
C GLU A 245 7.48 17.73 -17.26
N ILE A 246 7.79 16.52 -16.76
CA ILE A 246 9.06 15.83 -17.05
C ILE A 246 9.14 15.50 -18.54
N ASN A 247 8.07 14.93 -19.11
CA ASN A 247 8.06 14.60 -20.53
C ASN A 247 8.16 15.86 -21.40
N ALA A 248 7.47 16.95 -21.06
CA ALA A 248 7.56 18.21 -21.79
C ALA A 248 8.97 18.82 -21.74
N GLU A 249 9.72 18.60 -20.65
CA GLU A 249 11.06 19.12 -20.48
C GLU A 249 12.13 18.32 -21.22
N PHE A 250 12.03 16.99 -21.26
CA PHE A 250 13.12 16.12 -21.74
C PHE A 250 12.79 15.25 -22.94
N ALA A 251 11.52 15.05 -23.29
CA ALA A 251 11.17 14.13 -24.37
C ALA A 251 11.76 14.57 -25.71
N THR A 252 12.14 13.58 -26.51
CA THR A 252 12.54 13.73 -27.91
C THR A 252 11.62 12.87 -28.77
N PRO A 253 11.67 12.95 -30.11
CA PRO A 253 10.84 12.09 -30.96
C PRO A 253 10.96 10.59 -30.66
N ASP A 254 12.14 10.14 -30.21
CA ASP A 254 12.45 8.73 -29.99
C ASP A 254 12.53 8.33 -28.50
N TRP A 255 12.27 9.26 -27.59
CA TRP A 255 12.40 9.04 -26.15
C TRP A 255 11.32 9.76 -25.35
N GLN A 256 10.56 8.97 -24.60
CA GLN A 256 9.65 9.44 -23.56
C GLN A 256 10.23 9.11 -22.18
N PRO A 257 10.69 10.12 -21.40
CA PRO A 257 11.34 9.90 -20.12
C PRO A 257 10.46 9.21 -19.07
N VAL A 258 9.15 9.45 -19.06
CA VAL A 258 8.19 8.88 -18.10
C VAL A 258 7.03 8.20 -18.83
N LEU A 259 6.88 6.89 -18.62
CA LEU A 259 5.71 6.11 -19.04
C LEU A 259 4.76 5.98 -17.84
N LEU A 260 3.74 6.84 -17.79
CA LEU A 260 2.74 6.83 -16.73
C LEU A 260 1.52 5.99 -17.13
N HIS A 261 1.17 5.02 -16.29
CA HIS A 261 -0.04 4.21 -16.43
C HIS A 261 -0.94 4.37 -15.21
N VAL A 262 -2.21 4.72 -15.43
CA VAL A 262 -3.20 4.95 -14.36
C VAL A 262 -4.33 3.91 -14.33
N ASN A 263 -4.30 2.91 -15.21
CA ASN A 263 -5.28 1.82 -15.21
C ASN A 263 -4.68 0.60 -14.50
N ASP A 264 -5.44 0.01 -13.58
CA ASP A 264 -5.04 -1.24 -12.92
C ASP A 264 -4.90 -2.37 -13.97
N ASP A 265 -3.70 -2.90 -14.10
CA ASP A 265 -3.31 -3.93 -15.05
C ASP A 265 -2.19 -4.76 -14.39
N PHE A 266 -2.61 -5.72 -13.56
CA PHE A 266 -1.70 -6.61 -12.84
C PHE A 266 -0.71 -7.36 -13.77
N PRO A 267 -1.12 -7.94 -14.92
CA PRO A 267 -0.16 -8.52 -15.86
C PRO A 267 0.92 -7.53 -16.30
N ARG A 268 0.55 -6.27 -16.56
CA ARG A 268 1.52 -5.23 -16.95
C ARG A 268 2.44 -4.80 -15.81
N SER A 269 1.97 -4.82 -14.56
CA SER A 269 2.85 -4.64 -13.39
C SER A 269 3.93 -5.71 -13.34
N LEU A 270 3.57 -6.99 -13.50
CA LEU A 270 4.54 -8.09 -13.51
C LEU A 270 5.52 -7.99 -14.68
N ALA A 271 5.04 -7.57 -15.86
CA ALA A 271 5.91 -7.29 -17.00
C ALA A 271 6.95 -6.21 -16.67
N ALA A 272 6.53 -5.14 -15.99
CA ALA A 272 7.44 -4.10 -15.55
C ALA A 272 8.41 -4.58 -14.46
N TYR A 273 7.99 -5.45 -13.54
CA TYR A 273 8.88 -6.06 -12.55
C TYR A 273 9.99 -6.89 -13.20
N ARG A 274 9.64 -7.69 -14.21
CA ARG A 274 10.59 -8.47 -15.00
C ARG A 274 11.61 -7.59 -15.72
N LEU A 275 11.16 -6.44 -16.24
CA LEU A 275 11.97 -5.48 -17.01
C LEU A 275 12.85 -4.57 -16.13
N ALA A 276 12.55 -4.44 -14.84
CA ALA A 276 13.16 -3.43 -13.96
C ALA A 276 14.69 -3.58 -13.82
N ASP A 277 15.45 -2.54 -14.15
CA ASP A 277 16.85 -2.39 -13.70
C ASP A 277 16.91 -1.81 -12.28
N VAL A 278 16.00 -0.87 -11.97
CA VAL A 278 15.89 -0.22 -10.66
C VAL A 278 14.43 -0.22 -10.20
N ALA A 279 14.16 -0.65 -8.97
CA ALA A 279 12.88 -0.51 -8.32
C ALA A 279 12.92 0.68 -7.35
N LEU A 280 12.04 1.65 -7.53
CA LEU A 280 11.90 2.80 -6.63
C LEU A 280 10.72 2.59 -5.69
N VAL A 281 11.02 2.34 -4.41
CA VAL A 281 10.03 2.17 -3.34
C VAL A 281 10.30 3.22 -2.27
N ASN A 282 9.70 4.40 -2.40
CA ASN A 282 10.02 5.57 -1.58
C ASN A 282 8.90 6.07 -0.64
N PRO A 283 8.05 5.21 -0.02
CA PRO A 283 6.91 5.69 0.78
C PRO A 283 7.35 6.51 1.99
N ILE A 284 6.52 7.46 2.41
CA ILE A 284 6.72 8.23 3.65
C ILE A 284 6.38 7.42 4.91
N ARG A 285 5.52 6.40 4.77
CA ARG A 285 5.18 5.44 5.83
C ARG A 285 4.46 4.26 5.21
N ASP A 286 4.96 3.05 5.39
CA ASP A 286 4.33 1.84 4.83
C ASP A 286 4.46 0.66 5.79
N GLY A 287 3.41 -0.15 5.90
CA GLY A 287 3.36 -1.24 6.87
C GLY A 287 4.43 -2.28 6.57
N MET A 288 4.58 -2.60 5.28
CA MET A 288 5.59 -3.50 4.74
C MET A 288 6.10 -2.99 3.39
N ASN A 289 5.22 -2.86 2.39
CA ASN A 289 5.51 -2.69 0.97
C ASN A 289 5.94 -4.00 0.28
N LEU A 290 4.96 -4.70 -0.30
CA LEU A 290 5.20 -5.97 -1.00
C LEU A 290 5.86 -5.77 -2.37
N VAL A 291 5.71 -4.61 -3.02
CA VAL A 291 6.38 -4.35 -4.30
C VAL A 291 7.91 -4.43 -4.15
N ALA A 292 8.47 -3.93 -3.05
CA ALA A 292 9.88 -4.10 -2.72
C ALA A 292 10.32 -5.58 -2.59
N LYS A 293 9.39 -6.46 -2.22
CA LYS A 293 9.61 -7.91 -2.05
C LYS A 293 9.31 -8.70 -3.34
N GLU A 294 8.39 -8.24 -4.16
CA GLU A 294 7.95 -8.90 -5.38
C GLU A 294 8.91 -8.68 -6.55
N VAL A 295 9.42 -7.45 -6.74
CA VAL A 295 10.31 -7.15 -7.88
C VAL A 295 11.57 -8.03 -7.91
N PRO A 296 12.31 -8.22 -6.80
CA PRO A 296 13.51 -9.05 -6.82
C PRO A 296 13.24 -10.52 -7.16
N VAL A 297 12.03 -11.01 -6.90
CA VAL A 297 11.63 -12.42 -7.14
C VAL A 297 11.48 -12.72 -8.63
N VAL A 298 11.02 -11.75 -9.42
CA VAL A 298 10.66 -11.94 -10.83
C VAL A 298 11.56 -11.20 -11.82
N SER A 299 12.47 -10.33 -11.37
CA SER A 299 13.38 -9.59 -12.26
C SER A 299 14.24 -10.55 -13.11
N ASP A 300 14.21 -10.39 -14.44
CA ASP A 300 14.91 -11.30 -15.39
C ASP A 300 16.45 -11.16 -15.29
N HIS A 301 16.96 -9.96 -14.98
CA HIS A 301 18.39 -9.64 -14.99
C HIS A 301 18.93 -9.14 -13.63
N GLY A 302 18.11 -9.27 -12.59
CA GLY A 302 18.36 -8.66 -11.29
C GLY A 302 18.11 -7.16 -11.27
N CYS A 303 17.50 -6.69 -10.18
CA CYS A 303 17.06 -5.32 -9.99
C CYS A 303 17.75 -4.69 -8.78
N ALA A 304 18.21 -3.45 -8.91
CA ALA A 304 18.67 -2.65 -7.78
C ALA A 304 17.46 -2.04 -7.06
N LEU A 305 17.36 -2.23 -5.75
CA LEU A 305 16.25 -1.70 -4.96
C LEU A 305 16.63 -0.38 -4.29
N VAL A 306 15.93 0.71 -4.62
CA VAL A 306 15.98 1.98 -3.88
C VAL A 306 14.81 2.01 -2.91
N LEU A 307 15.09 1.99 -1.61
CA LEU A 307 14.09 1.71 -0.57
C LEU A 307 14.05 2.80 0.51
N SER A 308 12.85 3.31 0.79
CA SER A 308 12.62 4.19 1.93
C SER A 308 12.85 3.46 3.25
N ARG A 309 13.56 4.10 4.18
CA ARG A 309 13.66 3.63 5.58
C ARG A 309 12.31 3.53 6.30
N GLU A 310 11.29 4.23 5.80
CA GLU A 310 9.95 4.27 6.38
C GLU A 310 9.04 3.14 5.87
N ALA A 311 9.51 2.31 4.94
CA ALA A 311 8.83 1.08 4.54
C ALA A 311 9.11 -0.04 5.55
N GLY A 312 8.13 -0.88 5.89
CA GLY A 312 8.36 -2.01 6.79
C GLY A 312 9.33 -3.05 6.24
N ALA A 313 9.38 -3.24 4.92
CA ALA A 313 10.31 -4.12 4.24
C ALA A 313 11.77 -3.67 4.41
N HIS A 314 12.01 -2.41 4.83
CA HIS A 314 13.35 -1.94 5.17
C HIS A 314 13.98 -2.75 6.30
N GLU A 315 13.20 -3.20 7.28
CA GLU A 315 13.70 -4.02 8.39
C GLU A 315 14.35 -5.34 7.93
N GLU A 316 13.98 -5.83 6.75
CA GLU A 316 14.48 -7.10 6.20
C GLU A 316 15.38 -6.92 4.98
N LEU A 317 15.22 -5.83 4.22
CA LEU A 317 15.86 -5.62 2.92
C LEU A 317 16.97 -4.56 2.95
N ALA A 318 17.16 -3.82 4.05
CA ALA A 318 18.06 -2.67 4.11
C ALA A 318 19.52 -2.98 3.76
N GLU A 319 20.01 -4.18 4.09
CA GLU A 319 21.41 -4.58 3.89
C GLU A 319 21.80 -4.56 2.40
N ASP A 320 20.89 -5.02 1.54
CA ASP A 320 21.13 -5.11 0.09
C ASP A 320 20.46 -3.99 -0.72
N ALA A 321 19.57 -3.22 -0.09
CA ALA A 321 18.92 -2.07 -0.71
C ALA A 321 19.76 -0.77 -0.61
N ILE A 322 19.49 0.15 -1.54
CA ILE A 322 19.93 1.53 -1.45
C ILE A 322 18.90 2.31 -0.63
N THR A 323 19.20 2.49 0.66
CA THR A 323 18.31 3.20 1.59
C THR A 323 18.21 4.69 1.27
N VAL A 324 16.99 5.24 1.28
CA VAL A 324 16.72 6.68 1.12
C VAL A 324 15.84 7.25 2.23
N ASN A 325 16.01 8.54 2.51
CA ASN A 325 15.03 9.33 3.26
C ASN A 325 13.93 9.77 2.28
N PRO A 326 12.65 9.44 2.52
CA PRO A 326 11.58 9.71 1.55
C PRO A 326 11.30 11.20 1.30
N PHE A 327 11.80 12.10 2.15
CA PHE A 327 11.65 13.55 1.98
C PHE A 327 12.80 14.20 1.21
N ASP A 328 13.94 13.51 1.08
CA ASP A 328 15.13 14.05 0.42
C ASP A 328 15.12 13.67 -1.07
N VAL A 329 14.63 14.61 -1.88
CA VAL A 329 14.53 14.46 -3.34
C VAL A 329 15.91 14.35 -3.99
N VAL A 330 16.90 15.09 -3.50
CA VAL A 330 18.25 15.11 -4.08
C VAL A 330 18.97 13.82 -3.76
N ALA A 331 18.96 13.38 -2.50
CA ALA A 331 19.55 12.10 -2.13
C ALA A 331 18.86 10.91 -2.82
N THR A 332 17.54 11.01 -3.06
CA THR A 332 16.82 9.99 -3.85
C THR A 332 17.30 9.97 -5.30
N ALA A 333 17.57 11.14 -5.91
CA ALA A 333 18.13 11.22 -7.25
C ALA A 333 19.55 10.62 -7.34
N ASP A 334 20.40 10.91 -6.35
CA ASP A 334 21.74 10.32 -6.26
C ASP A 334 21.70 8.80 -6.05
N ALA A 335 20.75 8.32 -5.25
CA ALA A 335 20.46 6.90 -5.07
C ALA A 335 20.03 6.24 -6.39
N LEU A 336 19.16 6.87 -7.18
CA LEU A 336 18.78 6.39 -8.51
C LEU A 336 19.99 6.35 -9.45
N ALA A 337 20.83 7.39 -9.46
CA ALA A 337 22.05 7.41 -10.27
C ALA A 337 22.99 6.24 -9.91
N ARG A 338 23.19 6.01 -8.60
CA ARG A 338 23.99 4.88 -8.10
C ARG A 338 23.39 3.53 -8.49
N ALA A 339 22.07 3.39 -8.39
CA ALA A 339 21.36 2.16 -8.75
C ALA A 339 21.48 1.86 -10.26
N LEU A 340 21.32 2.87 -11.10
CA LEU A 340 21.43 2.75 -12.56
C LEU A 340 22.87 2.44 -13.01
N ALA A 341 23.87 2.99 -12.31
CA ALA A 341 25.29 2.73 -12.57
C ALA A 341 25.80 1.40 -11.96
N MET A 342 24.97 0.68 -11.20
CA MET A 342 25.39 -0.54 -10.51
C MET A 342 25.82 -1.62 -11.51
N PRO A 343 27.03 -2.20 -11.38
CA PRO A 343 27.50 -3.26 -12.26
C PRO A 343 26.53 -4.46 -12.28
N PRO A 344 26.30 -5.10 -13.44
CA PRO A 344 25.33 -6.20 -13.54
C PRO A 344 25.57 -7.36 -12.56
N ALA A 345 26.84 -7.72 -12.33
CA ALA A 345 27.20 -8.79 -11.38
C ALA A 345 26.82 -8.43 -9.94
N GLU A 346 27.17 -7.21 -9.50
CA GLU A 346 26.80 -6.71 -8.17
C GLU A 346 25.28 -6.64 -8.01
N ARG A 347 24.57 -6.15 -9.04
CA ARG A 347 23.12 -6.04 -9.04
C ARG A 347 22.45 -7.40 -8.94
N ALA A 348 22.91 -8.40 -9.70
CA ALA A 348 22.40 -9.76 -9.64
C ALA A 348 22.62 -10.42 -8.27
N ASP A 349 23.80 -10.24 -7.68
CA ASP A 349 24.12 -10.79 -6.36
C ASP A 349 23.27 -10.17 -5.24
N ARG A 350 23.12 -8.84 -5.23
CA ARG A 350 22.21 -8.15 -4.29
C ARG A 350 20.76 -8.59 -4.50
N ASN A 351 20.31 -8.67 -5.75
CA ASN A 351 18.94 -9.10 -6.08
C ASN A 351 18.65 -10.51 -5.54
N LYS A 352 19.61 -11.44 -5.65
CA LYS A 352 19.45 -12.80 -5.12
C LYS A 352 19.23 -12.81 -3.60
N ARG A 353 19.99 -11.99 -2.85
CA ARG A 353 19.82 -11.86 -1.39
C ARG A 353 18.51 -11.16 -1.02
N LEU A 354 18.14 -10.10 -1.76
CA LEU A 354 16.84 -9.45 -1.63
C LEU A 354 15.68 -10.43 -1.85
N ALA A 355 15.72 -11.24 -2.91
CA ALA A 355 14.70 -12.24 -3.20
C ALA A 355 14.60 -13.29 -2.10
N ALA A 356 15.74 -13.78 -1.58
CA ALA A 356 15.77 -14.74 -0.48
C ALA A 356 15.13 -14.17 0.81
N ALA A 357 15.48 -12.94 1.19
CA ALA A 357 14.89 -12.26 2.34
C ALA A 357 13.40 -11.96 2.13
N ALA A 358 13.02 -11.52 0.93
CA ALA A 358 11.65 -11.20 0.57
C ALA A 358 10.68 -12.40 0.68
N THR A 359 11.17 -13.62 0.49
CA THR A 359 10.37 -14.85 0.48
C THR A 359 10.58 -15.72 1.71
N ALA A 360 11.29 -15.22 2.74
CA ALA A 360 11.64 -16.00 3.93
C ALA A 360 10.41 -16.43 4.76
N LEU A 361 9.32 -15.64 4.73
CA LEU A 361 8.07 -15.94 5.42
C LEU A 361 6.87 -15.79 4.45
N PRO A 362 6.59 -16.81 3.61
CA PRO A 362 5.53 -16.73 2.60
C PRO A 362 4.13 -16.67 3.24
N PRO A 363 3.10 -16.18 2.53
CA PRO A 363 1.79 -15.87 3.11
C PRO A 363 1.11 -17.01 3.87
N GLN A 364 1.24 -18.25 3.40
CA GLN A 364 0.67 -19.42 4.08
C GLN A 364 1.34 -19.66 5.44
N GLN A 365 2.67 -19.68 5.49
CA GLN A 365 3.41 -19.86 6.74
C GLN A 365 3.22 -18.66 7.67
N TRP A 366 3.23 -17.44 7.12
CA TRP A 366 2.91 -16.21 7.86
C TRP A 366 1.57 -16.31 8.61
N PHE A 367 0.55 -16.88 7.97
CA PHE A 367 -0.76 -17.07 8.58
C PHE A 367 -0.75 -18.19 9.64
N LEU A 368 -0.14 -19.33 9.33
CA LEU A 368 -0.05 -20.48 10.24
C LEU A 368 0.72 -20.11 11.53
N ASP A 369 1.84 -19.41 11.42
CA ASP A 369 2.63 -18.96 12.58
C ASP A 369 1.80 -18.09 13.54
N GLN A 370 0.89 -17.28 13.01
CA GLN A 370 -0.01 -16.47 13.84
C GLN A 370 -1.10 -17.32 14.51
N LEU A 371 -1.62 -18.32 13.80
CA LEU A 371 -2.64 -19.22 14.32
C LEU A 371 -2.07 -20.15 15.41
N ASP A 372 -0.86 -20.65 15.22
CA ASP A 372 -0.17 -21.51 16.18
C ASP A 372 0.28 -20.72 17.43
N ALA A 373 0.57 -19.43 17.26
CA ALA A 373 0.97 -18.54 18.35
C ALA A 373 -0.21 -17.91 19.12
N LEU A 374 -1.43 -18.00 18.58
CA LEU A 374 -2.66 -17.69 19.29
C LEU A 374 -2.91 -18.75 20.33
#